data_AF-A0A966W8C7-F1
#
_entry.id   AF-A0A966W8C7-F1
#
_cell.length_a   1.000
_cell.length_b   1.000
_cell.length_c   1.000
_cell.angle_alpha   90.00
_cell.angle_beta   90.00
_cell.angle_gamma   90.00
#
_symmetry.space_group_name_H-M   'P 1'
#
loop_
_entity.id
_entity.type
_entity.pdbx_description
1 polymer ?
#
loop_
_entity_poly.entity_id
_entity_poly.type
_entity_poly.pdbx_seq_one_letter_code
_entity_poly.pdbx_strand_id
1 'polypeptide(L)'
;MTAWEHRTVVVGRGRNADSTPGDWQVDFGDGEVLVGLQTVLDYYGSRGWELVTVLPQSWAATSGQFGPWDITQYRAVFKRATPGSAGSNR
;
A
#
# COMPACT_ATOMS: atom_id res chain seq x y z
N MET A 1 -5.61 27.71 4.48
CA MET A 1 -5.82 26.35 5.00
C MET A 1 -4.97 25.40 4.20
N THR A 2 -4.24 24.49 4.84
CA THR A 2 -3.47 23.46 4.14
C THR A 2 -4.44 22.47 3.49
N ALA A 3 -4.30 22.28 2.18
CA ALA A 3 -5.04 21.27 1.45
C ALA A 3 -4.28 19.94 1.54
N TRP A 4 -5.01 18.84 1.68
CA TRP A 4 -4.46 17.50 1.83
C TRP A 4 -4.96 16.61 0.70
N GLU A 5 -4.03 15.89 0.06
CA GLU A 5 -4.36 14.79 -0.83
C GLU A 5 -4.20 13.45 -0.09
N HIS A 6 -5.00 12.46 -0.49
CA HIS A 6 -4.98 11.12 0.09
C HIS A 6 -4.75 10.09 -1.02
N ARG A 7 -4.03 9.02 -0.69
CA ARG A 7 -3.79 7.90 -1.61
C ARG A 7 -4.03 6.59 -0.88
N THR A 8 -4.84 5.73 -1.50
CA THR A 8 -5.11 4.37 -1.03
C THR A 8 -4.36 3.38 -1.91
N VAL A 9 -3.68 2.43 -1.29
CA VAL A 9 -2.85 1.42 -1.95
C VAL A 9 -3.27 0.05 -1.45
N VAL A 10 -3.55 -0.85 -2.38
CA VAL A 10 -3.86 -2.25 -2.06
C VAL A 10 -2.57 -3.05 -2.17
N VAL A 11 -2.12 -3.62 -1.05
CA VAL A 11 -0.94 -4.48 -0.99
C VAL A 11 -1.42 -5.92 -0.94
N GLY A 12 -1.16 -6.70 -1.97
CA GLY A 12 -1.58 -8.10 -2.08
C GLY A 12 -0.44 -9.08 -1.86
N ARG A 13 -0.75 -10.36 -1.65
CA ARG A 13 0.27 -11.41 -1.74
C ARG A 13 0.81 -11.51 -3.18
N GLY A 14 2.11 -11.75 -3.29
CA GLY A 14 2.86 -11.80 -4.52
C GLY A 14 2.32 -12.83 -5.49
N ARG A 15 2.12 -12.41 -6.73
CA ARG A 15 1.69 -13.27 -7.86
C ARG A 15 2.64 -13.18 -9.06
N ASN A 16 3.70 -12.36 -8.95
CA ASN A 16 4.66 -12.18 -10.04
C ASN A 16 5.75 -13.26 -9.97
N ALA A 17 6.31 -13.60 -11.12
CA ALA A 17 7.32 -14.67 -11.24
C ALA A 17 8.59 -14.37 -10.43
N ASP A 18 8.89 -13.09 -10.19
CA ASP A 18 10.08 -12.62 -9.48
C ASP A 18 9.87 -12.42 -7.97
N SER A 19 8.64 -12.58 -7.45
CA SER A 19 8.38 -12.50 -6.01
C SER A 19 8.34 -13.88 -5.36
N THR A 20 8.84 -13.96 -4.12
CA THR A 20 8.73 -15.21 -3.36
C THR A 20 7.26 -15.41 -3.02
N PRO A 21 6.70 -16.62 -3.19
CA PRO A 21 5.34 -16.91 -2.78
C PRO A 21 5.11 -16.52 -1.32
N GLY A 22 4.17 -15.60 -1.09
CA GLY A 22 3.87 -15.06 0.24
C GLY A 22 4.39 -13.64 0.50
N ASP A 23 5.24 -13.09 -0.37
CA ASP A 23 5.68 -11.70 -0.27
C ASP A 23 4.50 -10.74 -0.43
N TRP A 24 4.55 -9.60 0.27
CA TRP A 24 3.58 -8.53 0.07
C TRP A 24 4.04 -7.64 -1.08
N GLN A 25 3.18 -7.36 -2.05
CA GLN A 25 3.55 -6.52 -3.19
C GLN A 25 2.45 -5.55 -3.62
N VAL A 26 2.87 -4.52 -4.35
CA VAL A 26 2.02 -3.63 -5.12
C VAL A 26 2.46 -3.70 -6.57
N ASP A 27 1.52 -3.96 -7.48
CA ASP A 27 1.74 -3.93 -8.92
C ASP A 27 1.04 -2.68 -9.47
N PHE A 28 1.79 -1.81 -10.13
CA PHE A 28 1.25 -0.56 -10.68
C PHE A 28 0.63 -0.72 -12.07
N GLY A 29 0.77 -1.91 -12.69
CA GLY A 29 0.23 -2.23 -14.01
C GLY A 29 1.05 -1.69 -15.20
N ASP A 30 2.13 -0.96 -14.93
CA ASP A 30 3.09 -0.46 -15.92
C ASP A 30 4.39 -1.30 -15.98
N GLY A 31 4.42 -2.42 -15.25
CA GLY A 31 5.58 -3.28 -15.10
C GLY A 31 6.43 -2.96 -13.86
N GLU A 32 6.17 -1.86 -13.13
CA GLU A 32 6.80 -1.60 -11.84
C GLU A 32 6.07 -2.38 -10.73
N VAL A 33 6.85 -3.12 -9.94
CA VAL A 33 6.37 -3.92 -8.81
C VAL A 33 7.20 -3.58 -7.58
N LEU A 34 6.53 -3.19 -6.50
CA LEU A 34 7.18 -3.04 -5.19
C LEU A 34 6.98 -4.32 -4.39
N VAL A 35 8.07 -4.97 -4.02
CA VAL A 35 8.07 -6.21 -3.22
C VAL A 35 8.52 -5.92 -1.80
N GLY A 36 7.76 -6.42 -0.83
CA GLY A 36 7.91 -6.20 0.60
C GLY A 36 7.01 -5.07 1.12
N LEU A 37 6.27 -5.34 2.22
CA LEU A 37 5.42 -4.32 2.84
C LEU A 37 6.23 -3.08 3.26
N GLN A 38 7.42 -3.28 3.85
CA GLN A 38 8.29 -2.17 4.24
C GLN A 38 8.73 -1.34 3.03
N THR A 39 9.10 -1.98 1.91
CA THR A 39 9.46 -1.30 0.65
C THR A 39 8.32 -0.42 0.14
N VAL A 40 7.07 -0.89 0.22
CA VAL A 40 5.89 -0.11 -0.15
C VAL A 40 5.76 1.12 0.74
N LEU A 41 5.91 0.97 2.05
CA LEU A 41 5.82 2.10 2.99
C LEU A 41 6.94 3.13 2.75
N ASP A 42 8.17 2.67 2.55
CA ASP A 42 9.34 3.53 2.30
C ASP A 42 9.24 4.26 0.95
N TYR A 43 8.71 3.60 -0.08
CA TYR A 43 8.46 4.20 -1.38
C TYR A 43 7.56 5.43 -1.28
N TYR A 44 6.48 5.35 -0.50
CA TYR A 44 5.57 6.47 -0.29
C TYR A 44 6.19 7.51 0.66
N GLY A 45 6.81 7.08 1.75
CA GLY A 45 7.49 7.95 2.72
C GLY A 45 8.55 8.85 2.06
N SER A 46 9.40 8.27 1.20
CA SER A 46 10.42 9.02 0.45
C SER A 46 9.86 10.06 -0.54
N ARG A 47 8.56 9.96 -0.88
CA ARG A 47 7.85 10.89 -1.77
C ARG A 47 6.98 11.91 -1.00
N GLY A 48 7.21 12.03 0.31
CA GLY A 48 6.53 12.97 1.18
C GLY A 48 5.12 12.55 1.61
N TRP A 49 4.75 11.28 1.40
CA TRP A 49 3.49 10.75 1.90
C TRP A 49 3.64 10.28 3.34
N GLU A 50 2.71 10.67 4.20
CA GLU A 50 2.60 10.20 5.57
C GLU A 50 1.62 9.03 5.64
N LEU A 51 2.01 7.94 6.30
CA LEU A 51 1.13 6.81 6.53
C LEU A 51 0.05 7.18 7.55
N VAL A 52 -1.22 7.00 7.17
CA VAL A 52 -2.37 7.21 8.06
C VAL A 52 -2.77 5.90 8.73
N THR A 53 -2.91 4.83 7.95
CA THR A 53 -3.29 3.51 8.49
C THR A 53 -2.92 2.38 7.52
N VAL A 54 -2.71 1.19 8.08
CA VAL A 54 -2.66 -0.09 7.34
C VAL A 54 -3.66 -1.04 7.98
N LEU A 55 -4.60 -1.55 7.20
CA LEU A 55 -5.67 -2.43 7.70
C LEU A 55 -5.82 -3.66 6.79
N PRO A 56 -6.14 -4.85 7.34
CA PRO A 56 -6.55 -5.98 6.51
C PRO A 56 -7.75 -5.58 5.64
N GLN A 57 -7.69 -5.90 4.36
CA GLN A 57 -8.76 -5.61 3.40
C GLN A 57 -9.56 -6.86 3.03
N SER A 58 -8.88 -7.98 2.87
CA SER A 58 -9.49 -9.24 2.45
C SER A 58 -8.82 -10.42 3.11
N TRP A 59 -9.61 -11.47 3.29
CA TRP A 59 -9.21 -12.74 3.86
C TRP A 59 -9.60 -13.86 2.89
N ALA A 60 -8.83 -14.94 2.86
CA ALA A 60 -9.22 -16.16 2.17
C ALA A 60 -8.93 -17.38 3.04
N ALA A 61 -9.80 -18.38 2.91
CA ALA A 61 -9.54 -19.71 3.45
C ALA A 61 -8.55 -20.43 2.52
N THR A 62 -7.66 -21.22 3.10
CA THR A 62 -6.88 -22.21 2.34
C THR A 62 -7.85 -23.19 1.68
N SER A 63 -7.64 -23.49 0.39
CA SER A 63 -8.51 -24.38 -0.36
C SER A 63 -8.66 -25.76 0.31
N GLY A 64 -9.89 -26.22 0.47
CA GLY A 64 -10.19 -27.55 1.01
C GLY A 64 -10.27 -27.67 2.54
N GLN A 65 -10.17 -26.57 3.30
CA GLN A 65 -10.39 -26.57 4.74
C GLN A 65 -11.38 -25.49 5.19
N PHE A 66 -12.29 -25.85 6.11
CA PHE A 66 -12.82 -24.89 7.09
C PHE A 66 -11.70 -24.68 8.12
N GLY A 67 -10.92 -23.62 7.96
CA GLY A 67 -9.64 -23.43 8.66
C GLY A 67 -9.22 -21.96 8.77
N PRO A 68 -8.02 -21.68 9.31
CA PRO A 68 -7.57 -20.33 9.62
C PRO A 68 -7.63 -19.40 8.40
N TRP A 69 -8.23 -18.23 8.61
CA TRP A 69 -8.37 -17.21 7.58
C TRP A 69 -7.08 -16.42 7.45
N ASP A 70 -6.43 -16.53 6.30
CA ASP A 70 -5.24 -15.77 5.99
C ASP A 70 -5.63 -14.43 5.37
N ILE A 71 -4.96 -13.36 5.78
CA ILE A 71 -5.06 -12.07 5.10
C ILE A 71 -4.46 -12.25 3.69
N THR A 72 -5.21 -11.83 2.68
CA THR A 72 -4.76 -11.86 1.28
C THR A 72 -4.41 -10.49 0.74
N GLN A 73 -4.95 -9.42 1.35
CA GLN A 73 -4.60 -8.03 1.02
C GLN A 73 -4.65 -7.13 2.25
N TYR A 74 -3.75 -6.14 2.26
CA TYR A 74 -3.83 -4.96 3.12
C TYR A 74 -4.25 -3.73 2.31
N ARG A 75 -4.84 -2.77 3.01
CA ARG A 75 -5.11 -1.42 2.53
C ARG A 75 -4.24 -0.44 3.30
N ALA A 76 -3.29 0.18 2.62
CA ALA A 76 -2.50 1.28 3.16
C ALA A 76 -3.10 2.60 2.69
N VAL A 77 -3.36 3.50 3.62
CA VAL A 77 -3.86 4.86 3.33
C VAL A 77 -2.78 5.85 3.72
N PHE A 78 -2.47 6.74 2.80
CA PHE A 78 -1.49 7.81 2.96
C PHE A 78 -2.12 9.18 2.76
N LYS A 79 -1.50 10.21 3.33
CA LYS A 79 -1.85 11.62 3.08
C LYS A 79 -0.59 12.42 2.76
N ARG A 80 -0.74 13.52 2.02
CA ARG A 80 0.32 14.49 1.76
C ARG A 80 -0.28 15.89 1.61
N ALA A 81 0.45 16.93 2.01
CA ALA A 81 0.00 18.30 1.78
C ALA A 81 0.06 18.61 0.27
N THR A 82 -0.99 19.21 -0.27
CA THR A 82 -1.00 19.62 -1.67
C THR A 82 0.09 20.67 -1.91
N PRO A 83 0.94 20.50 -2.94
CA PRO A 83 1.94 21.50 -3.31
C PRO A 83 1.29 22.88 -3.48
N GLY A 84 1.84 23.91 -2.82
CA GLY A 84 1.30 25.28 -2.86
C GLY A 84 0.28 25.63 -1.77
N SER A 85 -0.20 24.67 -0.98
CA SER A 85 -1.07 24.99 0.17
C SER A 85 -0.29 25.44 1.42
N ALA A 86 1.03 25.22 1.43
CA ALA A 86 1.96 25.74 2.42
C ALA A 86 2.40 27.16 2.04
N GLY A 87 1.48 28.13 2.16
CA GLY A 87 1.84 29.55 2.29
C GLY A 87 2.14 30.31 1.00
N SER A 88 1.09 30.69 0.26
CA SER A 88 1.05 32.02 -0.36
C SER A 88 0.78 33.05 0.74
N ASN A 89 1.80 33.40 1.51
CA ASN A 89 1.83 34.60 2.34
C ASN A 89 3.00 35.46 1.85
N ARG A 90 2.80 36.14 0.72
CA ARG A 90 3.50 37.37 0.35
C ARG A 90 2.51 38.31 -0.29
#